data_AF-A0A932PQZ6-F1
#
_entry.id   AF-A0A932PQZ6-F1
#
_cell.length_a   1.000
_cell.length_b   1.000
_cell.length_c   1.000
_cell.angle_alpha   90.00
_cell.angle_beta   90.00
_cell.angle_gamma   90.00
#
_symmetry.space_group_name_H-M   'P 1'
#
loop_
_entity.id
_entity.type
_entity.pdbx_description
1 polymer ?
#
loop_
_entity_poly.entity_id
_entity_poly.type
_entity_poly.pdbx_seq_one_letter_code
_entity_poly.pdbx_strand_id
1 'polypeptide(L)'
;MSKSLSRLLRREQFAFLARDRSVWREHLDKTRAFMGEGLQAADPSRPVLILGAGSGLEVPWALAPPRTTGWDADPWSRLWTAARHRRFPLWVFEDLTGGLDDLERTARRAIAEPWSGHRRDAETAAKRLAGLLPFLRPNPEALRAWIAAHRPGTILAANVMGQFGAVAERVVEAAFGLAPWDPDPERRDPLMEAMEAWTRRAVLGFLAALQESGADLWLVHDRAVVFNDGPLQLSPWKDGWTDQVAAAGGAIEASDALAGVDVPAALAGSGRVPVRKERWLWPVAAGQRHLIEALAFCRKE
;
A
#
# COMPACT_ATOMS: atom_id res chain seq x y z
N MET A 1 26.05 9.04 4.09
CA MET A 1 25.83 10.34 3.41
C MET A 1 24.58 10.24 2.52
N SER A 2 23.46 10.78 3.01
CA SER A 2 22.13 10.68 2.38
C SER A 2 21.89 11.84 1.41
N LYS A 3 21.61 11.54 0.14
CA LYS A 3 21.22 12.51 -0.91
C LYS A 3 19.69 12.50 -1.07
N SER A 4 19.08 13.68 -0.91
CA SER A 4 17.73 14.16 -1.33
C SER A 4 16.70 13.11 -1.79
N LEU A 5 15.60 12.99 -1.04
CA LEU A 5 14.56 11.96 -1.15
C LEU A 5 13.75 11.96 -2.47
N SER A 6 13.81 13.02 -3.27
CA SER A 6 13.29 13.00 -4.65
C SER A 6 14.10 12.08 -5.57
N ARG A 7 15.36 11.78 -5.22
CA ARG A 7 16.16 10.70 -5.80
C ARG A 7 15.89 9.32 -5.18
N LEU A 8 15.19 9.23 -4.04
CA LEU A 8 14.88 7.97 -3.34
C LEU A 8 13.57 7.33 -3.78
N LEU A 9 12.50 8.12 -4.00
CA LEU A 9 11.32 7.61 -4.74
C LEU A 9 11.71 7.18 -6.16
N ARG A 10 12.57 7.96 -6.82
CA ARG A 10 13.24 7.50 -8.04
C ARG A 10 14.10 6.28 -7.79
N ARG A 11 14.87 6.13 -6.71
CA ARG A 11 15.71 4.94 -6.46
C ARG A 11 14.94 3.70 -6.05
N GLU A 12 13.79 3.78 -5.41
CA GLU A 12 12.92 2.63 -5.14
C GLU A 12 12.15 2.26 -6.40
N GLN A 13 11.56 3.22 -7.13
CA GLN A 13 11.05 2.94 -8.48
C GLN A 13 12.17 2.46 -9.42
N PHE A 14 13.39 3.00 -9.34
CA PHE A 14 14.54 2.53 -10.12
C PHE A 14 15.08 1.21 -9.58
N ALA A 15 15.02 0.88 -8.29
CA ALA A 15 15.42 -0.44 -7.78
C ALA A 15 14.37 -1.49 -8.15
N PHE A 16 13.10 -1.12 -8.11
CA PHE A 16 11.96 -1.84 -8.67
C PHE A 16 12.14 -2.05 -10.19
N LEU A 17 12.59 -1.03 -10.93
CA LEU A 17 12.80 -1.08 -12.39
C LEU A 17 14.18 -1.61 -12.84
N ALA A 18 15.20 -1.65 -11.96
CA ALA A 18 16.58 -2.04 -12.25
C ALA A 18 16.97 -3.40 -11.66
N ARG A 19 16.07 -4.04 -10.91
CA ARG A 19 16.20 -5.47 -10.60
C ARG A 19 16.09 -6.30 -11.88
N ASP A 20 16.71 -7.47 -11.88
CA ASP A 20 16.64 -8.37 -13.03
C ASP A 20 15.18 -8.71 -13.34
N ARG A 21 14.72 -8.31 -14.53
CA ARG A 21 13.36 -8.53 -15.03
C ARG A 21 12.96 -10.00 -15.02
N SER A 22 13.92 -10.93 -15.00
CA SER A 22 13.66 -12.37 -14.87
C SER A 22 12.98 -12.74 -13.54
N VAL A 23 13.33 -12.08 -12.44
CA VAL A 23 12.79 -12.31 -11.07
C VAL A 23 11.40 -11.71 -10.89
N TRP A 24 11.00 -10.82 -11.80
CA TRP A 24 9.76 -10.05 -11.76
C TRP A 24 8.64 -10.68 -12.55
N ARG A 25 9.02 -11.43 -13.60
CA ARG A 25 8.12 -11.84 -14.64
C ARG A 25 6.94 -12.62 -14.06
N GLU A 26 7.22 -13.62 -13.23
CA GLU A 26 6.17 -14.44 -12.63
C GLU A 26 5.21 -13.62 -11.73
N HIS A 27 5.75 -12.76 -10.86
CA HIS A 27 4.93 -11.92 -9.98
C HIS A 27 4.06 -10.94 -10.78
N LEU A 28 4.65 -10.26 -11.78
CA LEU A 28 3.92 -9.32 -12.63
C LEU A 28 2.89 -10.03 -13.52
N ASP A 29 3.21 -11.21 -14.03
CA ASP A 29 2.28 -11.98 -14.88
C ASP A 29 1.08 -12.46 -14.06
N LYS A 30 1.30 -12.97 -12.84
CA LYS A 30 0.22 -13.31 -11.90
C LYS A 30 -0.64 -12.09 -11.55
N THR A 31 0.00 -10.98 -11.19
CA THR A 31 -0.70 -9.73 -10.85
C THR A 31 -1.52 -9.20 -12.01
N ARG A 32 -0.95 -9.20 -13.23
CA ARG A 32 -1.64 -8.76 -14.45
C ARG A 32 -2.79 -9.67 -14.84
N ALA A 33 -2.62 -10.98 -14.70
CA ALA A 33 -3.69 -11.94 -14.95
C ALA A 33 -4.87 -11.65 -14.01
N PHE A 34 -4.59 -11.57 -12.71
CA PHE A 34 -5.59 -11.27 -11.69
C PHE A 34 -6.30 -9.93 -11.93
N MET A 35 -5.54 -8.84 -12.14
CA MET A 35 -6.11 -7.52 -12.44
C MET A 35 -6.85 -7.48 -13.78
N GLY A 36 -6.35 -8.21 -14.77
CA GLY A 36 -6.94 -8.30 -16.11
C GLY A 36 -8.31 -8.95 -16.09
N GLU A 37 -8.51 -9.99 -15.28
CA GLU A 37 -9.82 -10.59 -15.07
C GLU A 37 -10.82 -9.58 -14.50
N GLY A 38 -10.40 -8.76 -13.52
CA GLY A 38 -11.24 -7.69 -12.99
C GLY A 38 -11.62 -6.62 -14.02
N LEU A 39 -10.70 -6.27 -14.92
CA LEU A 39 -11.00 -5.35 -16.01
C LEU A 39 -11.95 -5.96 -17.05
N GLN A 40 -11.83 -7.26 -17.33
CA GLN A 40 -12.69 -7.97 -18.28
C GLN A 40 -14.10 -8.21 -17.72
N ALA A 41 -14.22 -8.44 -16.42
CA ALA A 41 -15.50 -8.61 -15.73
C ALA A 41 -16.23 -7.29 -15.46
N ALA A 42 -15.55 -6.14 -15.61
CA ALA A 42 -16.13 -4.84 -15.31
C ALA A 42 -17.31 -4.51 -16.23
N ASP A 43 -18.40 -4.01 -15.65
CA ASP A 43 -19.55 -3.49 -16.40
C ASP A 43 -19.11 -2.32 -17.30
N PRO A 44 -19.18 -2.45 -18.64
CA PRO A 44 -18.70 -1.43 -19.57
C PRO A 44 -19.52 -0.13 -19.50
N SER A 45 -20.72 -0.17 -18.93
CA SER A 45 -21.58 1.00 -18.75
C SER A 45 -21.19 1.85 -17.54
N ARG A 46 -20.43 1.29 -16.59
CA ARG A 46 -20.04 1.95 -15.33
C ARG A 46 -18.56 2.34 -15.32
N PRO A 47 -18.17 3.40 -14.59
CA PRO A 47 -16.77 3.76 -14.47
C PRO A 47 -15.94 2.68 -13.77
N VAL A 48 -14.67 2.57 -14.16
CA VAL A 48 -13.67 1.75 -13.46
C VAL A 48 -12.65 2.67 -12.80
N LEU A 49 -12.32 2.41 -11.54
CA LEU A 49 -11.29 3.13 -10.79
C LEU A 49 -10.10 2.20 -10.54
N ILE A 50 -8.89 2.66 -10.84
CA ILE A 50 -7.66 1.92 -10.55
C ILE A 50 -6.83 2.74 -9.56
N LEU A 51 -6.58 2.17 -8.39
CA LEU A 51 -5.83 2.76 -7.27
C LEU A 51 -4.42 2.18 -7.23
N GLY A 52 -3.40 3.04 -7.11
CA GLY A 52 -2.00 2.62 -7.19
C GLY A 52 -1.59 2.27 -8.60
N ALA A 53 -2.15 2.98 -9.57
CA ALA A 53 -1.99 2.62 -10.96
C ALA A 53 -0.59 2.90 -11.54
N GLY A 54 0.31 3.50 -10.72
CA GLY A 54 1.75 3.39 -10.82
C GLY A 54 2.34 3.68 -12.19
N SER A 55 3.55 3.17 -12.40
CA SER A 55 4.15 3.14 -13.73
C SER A 55 3.36 2.33 -14.76
N GLY A 56 2.20 1.74 -14.40
CA GLY A 56 1.37 0.87 -15.24
C GLY A 56 1.98 -0.52 -15.45
N LEU A 57 2.64 -1.07 -14.43
CA LEU A 57 3.32 -2.37 -14.52
C LEU A 57 2.40 -3.53 -14.13
N GLU A 58 1.59 -3.34 -13.09
CA GLU A 58 0.75 -4.34 -12.44
C GLU A 58 -0.59 -4.47 -13.17
N VAL A 59 -1.09 -3.35 -13.70
CA VAL A 59 -2.41 -3.28 -14.31
C VAL A 59 -2.30 -3.31 -15.84
N PRO A 60 -2.95 -4.28 -16.52
CA PRO A 60 -2.95 -4.36 -17.97
C PRO A 60 -3.93 -3.33 -18.56
N TRP A 61 -3.51 -2.06 -18.57
CA TRP A 61 -4.32 -0.93 -19.05
C TRP A 61 -4.86 -1.07 -20.47
N ALA A 62 -4.26 -1.91 -21.32
CA ALA A 62 -4.83 -2.25 -22.63
C ALA A 62 -6.22 -2.89 -22.53
N LEU A 63 -6.54 -3.61 -21.44
CA LEU A 63 -7.83 -4.25 -21.20
C LEU A 63 -8.87 -3.33 -20.54
N ALA A 64 -8.45 -2.15 -20.07
CA ALA A 64 -9.34 -1.30 -19.28
C ALA A 64 -10.51 -0.74 -20.12
N PRO A 65 -11.73 -0.62 -19.60
CA PRO A 65 -12.81 0.05 -20.32
C PRO A 65 -12.48 1.51 -20.70
N PRO A 66 -13.21 2.15 -21.63
CA PRO A 66 -12.97 3.56 -21.96
C PRO A 66 -13.15 4.51 -20.78
N ARG A 67 -14.10 4.21 -19.87
CA ARG A 67 -14.42 5.01 -18.68
C ARG A 67 -13.57 4.66 -17.46
N THR A 68 -12.27 4.45 -17.67
CA THR A 68 -11.33 4.13 -16.59
C THR A 68 -10.58 5.35 -16.10
N THR A 69 -10.48 5.50 -14.79
CA THR A 69 -9.71 6.55 -14.10
C THR A 69 -8.59 5.93 -13.28
N GLY A 70 -7.38 6.46 -13.40
CA GLY A 70 -6.26 6.12 -12.53
C GLY A 70 -6.18 7.03 -11.31
N TRP A 71 -5.66 6.52 -10.21
CA TRP A 71 -5.38 7.28 -9.01
C TRP A 71 -3.99 6.94 -8.49
N ASP A 72 -3.16 7.96 -8.32
CA ASP A 72 -1.79 7.84 -7.80
C ASP A 72 -1.32 9.18 -7.26
N ALA A 73 -0.44 9.23 -6.27
CA ALA A 73 0.20 10.48 -5.85
C ALA A 73 1.26 10.96 -6.87
N ASP A 74 1.85 10.06 -7.68
CA ASP A 74 2.90 10.41 -8.64
C ASP A 74 2.34 10.84 -10.01
N PRO A 75 2.55 12.11 -10.45
CA PRO A 75 2.13 12.56 -11.78
C PRO A 75 2.79 11.83 -12.94
N TRP A 76 3.98 11.25 -12.74
CA TRP A 76 4.68 10.49 -13.78
C TRP A 76 4.00 9.17 -14.11
N SER A 77 3.23 8.60 -13.18
CA SER A 77 2.47 7.35 -13.38
C SER A 77 1.56 7.41 -14.62
N ARG A 78 0.89 8.55 -14.84
CA ARG A 78 0.06 8.77 -16.03
C ARG A 78 0.89 8.75 -17.32
N LEU A 79 2.04 9.42 -17.31
CA LEU A 79 2.91 9.51 -18.48
C LEU A 79 3.53 8.16 -18.84
N TRP A 80 3.99 7.40 -17.84
CA TRP A 80 4.51 6.04 -18.05
C TRP A 80 3.43 5.09 -18.57
N THR A 81 2.22 5.17 -18.01
CA THR A 81 1.07 4.42 -18.48
C THR A 81 0.76 4.74 -19.94
N ALA A 82 0.76 6.03 -20.31
CA ALA A 82 0.53 6.45 -21.69
C ALA A 82 1.61 5.97 -22.65
N ALA A 83 2.89 6.08 -22.27
CA ALA A 83 4.00 5.60 -23.08
C ALA A 83 3.94 4.08 -23.29
N ARG A 84 3.60 3.31 -22.24
CA ARG A 84 3.60 1.84 -22.30
C ARG A 84 2.37 1.28 -23.00
N HIS A 85 1.19 1.80 -22.70
CA HIS A 85 -0.08 1.23 -23.13
C HIS A 85 -0.75 2.02 -24.25
N ARG A 86 -0.17 3.14 -24.68
CA ARG A 86 -0.73 4.06 -25.70
C ARG A 86 -2.13 4.55 -25.34
N ARG A 87 -2.38 4.78 -24.04
CA ARG A 87 -3.66 5.24 -23.50
C ARG A 87 -3.49 6.44 -22.60
N PHE A 88 -4.42 7.38 -22.66
CA PHE A 88 -4.40 8.59 -21.83
C PHE A 88 -5.66 8.69 -20.97
N PRO A 89 -5.82 7.81 -19.97
CA PRO A 89 -6.99 7.81 -19.09
C PRO A 89 -7.08 9.11 -18.27
N LEU A 90 -8.25 9.36 -17.70
CA LEU A 90 -8.41 10.35 -16.64
C LEU A 90 -7.58 9.93 -15.43
N TRP A 91 -7.11 10.91 -14.67
CA TRP A 91 -6.23 10.65 -13.53
C TRP A 91 -6.53 11.60 -12.38
N VAL A 92 -6.42 11.09 -11.16
CA VAL A 92 -6.49 11.87 -9.91
C VAL A 92 -5.16 11.75 -9.19
N PHE A 93 -4.62 12.89 -8.75
CA PHE A 93 -3.32 12.97 -8.07
C PHE A 93 -3.47 13.39 -6.62
N GLU A 94 -3.78 12.43 -5.76
CA GLU A 94 -4.16 12.68 -4.36
C GLU A 94 -3.71 11.54 -3.45
N ASP A 95 -3.51 11.85 -2.17
CA ASP A 95 -3.19 10.87 -1.11
C ASP A 95 -4.41 9.95 -0.83
N LEU A 96 -4.21 8.64 -1.00
CA LEU A 96 -5.23 7.62 -0.71
C LEU A 96 -5.50 7.41 0.78
N THR A 97 -4.59 7.84 1.66
CA THR A 97 -4.78 7.79 3.11
C THR A 97 -5.50 9.04 3.63
N GLY A 98 -5.39 10.16 2.91
CA GLY A 98 -5.83 11.48 3.33
C GLY A 98 -5.20 11.96 4.64
N GLY A 99 -3.97 11.54 4.93
CA GLY A 99 -3.31 11.79 6.20
C GLY A 99 -1.81 12.10 6.11
N LEU A 100 -1.18 11.95 4.94
CA LEU A 100 0.27 12.15 4.79
C LEU A 100 0.69 13.60 5.01
N ASP A 101 -0.08 14.57 4.52
CA ASP A 101 0.21 16.00 4.70
C ASP A 101 0.16 16.43 6.17
N ASP A 102 -0.84 15.92 6.91
CA ASP A 102 -0.99 16.21 8.34
C ASP A 102 0.09 15.50 9.17
N LEU A 103 0.49 14.29 8.76
CA LEU A 103 1.64 13.59 9.33
C LEU A 103 2.92 14.40 9.13
N GLU A 104 3.19 14.86 7.91
CA GLU A 104 4.38 15.68 7.60
C GLU A 104 4.41 16.95 8.44
N ARG A 105 3.28 17.69 8.46
CA ARG A 105 3.15 18.94 9.23
C ARG A 105 3.39 18.69 10.72
N THR A 106 2.87 17.59 11.24
CA THR A 106 3.03 17.21 12.66
C THR A 106 4.44 16.79 12.98
N ALA A 107 5.10 16.03 12.10
CA ALA A 107 6.51 15.66 12.25
C ALA A 107 7.41 16.92 12.28
N ARG A 108 7.20 17.86 11.34
CA ARG A 108 7.92 19.15 11.33
C ARG A 108 7.70 19.95 12.63
N ARG A 109 6.47 19.97 13.16
CA ARG A 109 6.14 20.62 14.44
C ARG A 109 6.74 19.90 15.66
N ALA A 110 6.87 18.57 15.61
CA ALA A 110 7.49 17.80 16.68
C ALA A 110 8.98 18.14 16.82
N ILE A 111 9.64 18.45 15.70
CA ILE A 111 11.06 18.83 15.64
C ILE A 111 11.29 20.27 16.10
N ALA A 112 10.40 21.21 15.76
CA ALA A 112 10.62 22.64 16.01
C ALA A 112 10.31 23.06 17.45
N GLU A 113 11.24 23.74 18.13
CA GLU A 113 10.97 24.39 19.42
C GLU A 113 10.04 25.60 19.24
N PRO A 114 9.08 25.85 20.16
CA PRO A 114 7.99 26.79 19.89
C PRO A 114 8.43 28.27 19.91
N TRP A 115 9.55 28.59 20.59
CA TRP A 115 9.93 29.97 20.91
C TRP A 115 11.35 30.35 20.48
N SER A 116 12.24 29.36 20.29
CA SER A 116 13.66 29.61 20.04
C SER A 116 14.03 29.50 18.57
N GLY A 117 13.14 28.94 17.72
CA GLY A 117 13.47 28.56 16.34
C GLY A 117 14.49 27.41 16.23
N HIS A 118 14.98 26.89 17.36
CA HIS A 118 15.91 25.76 17.39
C HIS A 118 15.17 24.43 17.15
N ARG A 119 15.94 23.43 16.73
CA ARG A 119 15.43 22.06 16.60
C ARG A 119 15.63 21.33 17.92
N ARG A 120 14.61 20.59 18.36
CA ARG A 120 14.75 19.62 19.45
C ARG A 120 15.75 18.53 19.06
N ASP A 121 16.35 17.90 20.06
CA ASP A 121 17.06 16.65 19.86
C ASP A 121 16.13 15.56 19.30
N ALA A 122 16.71 14.57 18.61
CA ALA A 122 15.95 13.56 17.88
C ALA A 122 15.07 12.71 18.81
N GLU A 123 15.56 12.37 19.99
CA GLU A 123 14.82 11.52 20.94
C GLU A 123 13.60 12.24 21.51
N THR A 124 13.75 13.49 21.93
CA THR A 124 12.64 14.32 22.42
C THR A 124 11.63 14.59 21.30
N ALA A 125 12.09 14.87 20.08
CA ALA A 125 11.23 15.05 18.92
C ALA A 125 10.44 13.77 18.58
N ALA A 126 11.09 12.60 18.63
CA ALA A 126 10.45 11.30 18.39
C ALA A 126 9.37 11.00 19.44
N LYS A 127 9.69 11.16 20.74
CA LYS A 127 8.71 11.00 21.83
C LYS A 127 7.52 11.95 21.68
N ARG A 128 7.77 13.20 21.27
CA ARG A 128 6.72 14.18 21.01
C ARG A 128 5.84 13.77 19.83
N LEU A 129 6.42 13.33 18.72
CA LEU A 129 5.66 12.86 17.57
C LEU A 129 4.81 11.64 17.94
N ALA A 130 5.39 10.67 18.66
CA ALA A 130 4.68 9.49 19.17
C ALA A 130 3.43 9.88 19.99
N GLY A 131 3.54 10.90 20.86
CA GLY A 131 2.41 11.41 21.64
C GLY A 131 1.34 12.17 20.82
N LEU A 132 1.67 12.65 19.61
CA LEU A 132 0.75 13.40 18.75
C LEU A 132 0.02 12.51 17.72
N LEU A 133 0.66 11.42 17.27
CA LEU A 133 0.10 10.50 16.28
C LEU A 133 -1.30 9.95 16.60
N PRO A 134 -1.67 9.64 17.87
CA PRO A 134 -3.03 9.20 18.20
C PRO A 134 -4.13 10.21 17.84
N PHE A 135 -3.80 11.50 17.75
CA PHE A 135 -4.73 12.56 17.39
C PHE A 135 -4.82 12.80 15.87
N LEU A 136 -3.87 12.25 15.10
CA LEU A 136 -3.94 12.25 13.64
C LEU A 136 -4.82 11.09 13.17
N ARG A 137 -5.93 11.46 12.53
CA ARG A 137 -6.93 10.52 12.02
C ARG A 137 -6.88 10.55 10.48
N PRO A 138 -6.09 9.67 9.83
CA PRO A 138 -6.11 9.57 8.38
C PRO A 138 -7.54 9.29 7.91
N ASN A 139 -8.02 10.10 6.96
CA ASN A 139 -9.37 10.00 6.43
C ASN A 139 -9.33 10.16 4.90
N PRO A 140 -9.66 9.13 4.11
CA PRO A 140 -9.60 9.19 2.65
C PRO A 140 -10.81 9.92 2.06
N GLU A 141 -11.05 11.16 2.48
CA GLU A 141 -12.21 11.97 2.09
C GLU A 141 -12.25 12.24 0.59
N ALA A 142 -11.10 12.55 -0.01
CA ALA A 142 -10.99 12.74 -1.46
C ALA A 142 -11.45 11.50 -2.24
N LEU A 143 -11.03 10.31 -1.80
CA LEU A 143 -11.44 9.04 -2.40
C LEU A 143 -12.95 8.81 -2.23
N ARG A 144 -13.49 9.05 -1.03
CA ARG A 144 -14.93 8.94 -0.74
C ARG A 144 -15.76 9.88 -1.61
N ALA A 145 -15.35 11.14 -1.69
CA ALA A 145 -16.01 12.16 -2.51
C ALA A 145 -16.02 11.76 -3.99
N TRP A 146 -14.89 11.27 -4.49
CA TRP A 146 -14.80 10.79 -5.87
C TRP A 146 -15.71 9.59 -6.12
N ILE A 147 -15.69 8.58 -5.23
CA ILE A 147 -16.55 7.39 -5.31
C ILE A 147 -18.03 7.78 -5.29
N ALA A 148 -18.42 8.70 -4.41
CA ALA A 148 -19.80 9.18 -4.29
C ALA A 148 -20.28 9.88 -5.58
N ALA A 149 -19.41 10.69 -6.18
CA ALA A 149 -19.70 11.43 -7.41
C ALA A 149 -19.77 10.54 -8.65
N HIS A 150 -18.89 9.55 -8.77
CA HIS A 150 -18.72 8.76 -10.00
C HIS A 150 -19.36 7.37 -9.95
N ARG A 151 -19.61 6.84 -8.75
CA ARG A 151 -20.24 5.53 -8.49
C ARG A 151 -19.64 4.39 -9.35
N PRO A 152 -18.32 4.14 -9.24
CA PRO A 152 -17.66 3.13 -10.06
C PRO A 152 -18.34 1.76 -9.95
N GLY A 153 -18.37 1.02 -11.06
CA GLY A 153 -18.82 -0.37 -11.08
C GLY A 153 -17.77 -1.32 -10.52
N THR A 154 -16.51 -0.99 -10.74
CA THR A 154 -15.36 -1.81 -10.34
C THR A 154 -14.23 -0.92 -9.83
N ILE A 155 -13.58 -1.34 -8.75
CA ILE A 155 -12.37 -0.72 -8.21
C ILE A 155 -11.25 -1.76 -8.16
N LEU A 156 -10.13 -1.46 -8.79
CA LEU A 156 -8.89 -2.23 -8.71
C LEU A 156 -7.91 -1.50 -7.79
N ALA A 157 -7.23 -2.19 -6.90
CA ALA A 157 -6.16 -1.62 -6.06
C ALA A 157 -4.89 -2.45 -6.19
N ALA A 158 -3.87 -1.89 -6.81
CA ALA A 158 -2.60 -2.55 -7.09
C ALA A 158 -1.51 -2.07 -6.12
N ASN A 159 -1.20 -2.91 -5.14
CA ASN A 159 -0.16 -2.78 -4.12
C ASN A 159 -0.09 -1.45 -3.35
N VAL A 160 -1.22 -0.76 -3.15
CA VAL A 160 -1.23 0.51 -2.40
C VAL A 160 -1.19 0.31 -0.89
N MET A 161 -1.97 -0.65 -0.36
CA MET A 161 -2.16 -0.78 1.09
C MET A 161 -0.87 -1.24 1.78
N GLY A 162 -0.13 -2.15 1.16
CA GLY A 162 1.16 -2.62 1.69
C GLY A 162 2.25 -1.53 1.71
N GLN A 163 2.04 -0.40 1.04
CA GLN A 163 2.98 0.72 0.98
C GLN A 163 2.67 1.86 1.96
N PHE A 164 1.47 1.89 2.57
CA PHE A 164 1.06 3.02 3.41
C PHE A 164 2.02 3.26 4.60
N GLY A 165 2.43 2.20 5.30
CA GLY A 165 3.38 2.30 6.41
C GLY A 165 4.74 2.81 5.96
N ALA A 166 5.32 2.18 4.93
CA ALA A 166 6.61 2.57 4.38
C ALA A 166 6.62 4.02 3.88
N VAL A 167 5.58 4.48 3.19
CA VAL A 167 5.47 5.87 2.74
C VAL A 167 5.36 6.83 3.92
N ALA A 168 4.58 6.50 4.95
CA ALA A 168 4.42 7.32 6.14
C ALA A 168 5.72 7.43 6.95
N GLU A 169 6.46 6.34 7.12
CA GLU A 169 7.80 6.34 7.72
C GLU A 169 8.74 7.28 6.96
N ARG A 170 8.73 7.25 5.62
CA ARG A 170 9.58 8.14 4.81
C ARG A 170 9.20 9.60 4.94
N VAL A 171 7.93 9.93 5.08
CA VAL A 171 7.47 11.29 5.38
C VAL A 171 8.07 11.77 6.71
N VAL A 172 8.07 10.90 7.72
CA VAL A 172 8.66 11.20 9.04
C VAL A 172 10.18 11.37 8.93
N GLU A 173 10.89 10.43 8.32
CA GLU A 173 12.35 10.53 8.12
C GLU A 173 12.76 11.77 7.34
N ALA A 174 11.98 12.15 6.32
CA ALA A 174 12.22 13.36 5.54
C ALA A 174 12.12 14.61 6.39
N ALA A 175 11.12 14.69 7.27
CA ALA A 175 10.96 15.79 8.20
C ALA A 175 12.14 15.85 9.18
N PHE A 176 12.57 14.70 9.72
CA PHE A 176 13.68 14.61 10.66
C PHE A 176 15.05 14.86 9.98
N GLY A 177 15.20 14.51 8.71
CA GLY A 177 16.48 14.53 7.98
C GLY A 177 17.40 13.34 8.30
N LEU A 178 16.92 12.41 9.14
CA LEU A 178 17.58 11.19 9.60
C LEU A 178 16.50 10.17 10.00
N ALA A 179 16.89 8.91 10.23
CA ALA A 179 16.00 7.89 10.76
C ALA A 179 15.77 8.13 12.26
N PRO A 180 14.54 8.46 12.71
CA PRO A 180 14.26 8.79 14.11
C PRO A 180 13.87 7.57 14.97
N TRP A 181 14.05 6.37 14.41
CA TRP A 181 13.71 5.09 15.02
C TRP A 181 14.79 4.66 16.03
N ASP A 182 14.41 3.89 17.06
CA ASP A 182 15.38 3.27 17.96
C ASP A 182 16.18 2.21 17.16
N PRO A 183 17.52 2.28 17.12
CA PRO A 183 18.33 1.31 16.38
C PRO A 183 18.39 -0.06 17.05
N ASP A 184 17.97 -0.18 18.32
CA ASP A 184 17.98 -1.44 19.06
C ASP A 184 16.62 -2.17 18.92
N PRO A 185 16.55 -3.30 18.20
CA PRO A 185 15.30 -4.02 17.96
C PRO A 185 14.72 -4.66 19.24
N GLU A 186 15.51 -4.84 20.30
CA GLU A 186 15.02 -5.37 21.58
C GLU A 186 14.35 -4.29 22.44
N ARG A 187 14.57 -3.01 22.09
CA ARG A 187 13.98 -1.89 22.79
C ARG A 187 12.67 -1.48 22.15
N ARG A 188 11.70 -1.23 23.03
CA ARG A 188 10.40 -0.71 22.64
C ARG A 188 10.58 0.69 22.05
N ASP A 189 10.26 0.87 20.77
CA ASP A 189 10.23 2.17 20.08
C ASP A 189 8.80 2.73 20.10
N PRO A 190 8.49 3.72 20.96
CA PRO A 190 7.14 4.28 21.05
C PRO A 190 6.70 5.01 19.78
N LEU A 191 7.65 5.53 19.00
CA LEU A 191 7.34 6.19 17.74
C LEU A 191 6.94 5.15 16.69
N MET A 192 7.67 4.04 16.59
CA MET A 192 7.31 2.95 15.69
C MET A 192 5.92 2.38 16.00
N GLU A 193 5.63 2.09 17.27
CA GLU A 193 4.29 1.61 17.67
C GLU A 193 3.17 2.60 17.33
N ALA A 194 3.42 3.89 17.53
CA ALA A 194 2.46 4.93 17.20
C ALA A 194 2.26 5.05 15.67
N MET A 195 3.31 4.82 14.88
CA MET A 195 3.27 4.76 13.41
C MET A 195 2.50 3.53 12.93
N GLU A 196 2.75 2.35 13.49
CA GLU A 196 1.96 1.14 13.19
C GLU A 196 0.47 1.37 13.48
N ALA A 197 0.14 1.98 14.62
CA ALA A 197 -1.24 2.31 14.96
C ALA A 197 -1.86 3.33 13.98
N TRP A 198 -1.09 4.31 13.52
CA TRP A 198 -1.52 5.27 12.50
C TRP A 198 -1.76 4.57 11.15
N THR A 199 -0.84 3.72 10.72
CA THR A 199 -0.94 2.92 9.49
C THR A 199 -2.17 2.03 9.52
N ARG A 200 -2.42 1.35 10.65
CA ARG A 200 -3.65 0.56 10.87
C ARG A 200 -4.91 1.41 10.66
N ARG A 201 -4.96 2.63 11.20
CA ARG A 201 -6.10 3.55 10.99
C ARG A 201 -6.24 3.96 9.53
N ALA A 202 -5.13 4.23 8.84
CA ALA A 202 -5.14 4.60 7.42
C ALA A 202 -5.68 3.46 6.54
N VAL A 203 -5.19 2.24 6.75
CA VAL A 203 -5.65 1.03 6.04
C VAL A 203 -7.15 0.80 6.31
N LEU A 204 -7.60 0.88 7.56
CA LEU A 204 -9.02 0.72 7.89
C LEU A 204 -9.90 1.81 7.26
N GLY A 205 -9.43 3.07 7.27
CA GLY A 205 -10.14 4.18 6.63
C GLY A 205 -10.29 3.97 5.12
N PHE A 206 -9.23 3.51 4.46
CA PHE A 206 -9.20 3.15 3.04
C PHE A 206 -10.16 2.00 2.72
N LEU A 207 -10.07 0.90 3.47
CA LEU A 207 -10.95 -0.26 3.30
C LEU A 207 -12.42 0.09 3.51
N ALA A 208 -12.74 0.97 4.48
CA ALA A 208 -14.10 1.46 4.67
C ALA A 208 -14.60 2.26 3.45
N ALA A 209 -13.76 3.09 2.83
CA ALA A 209 -14.12 3.80 1.60
C ALA A 209 -14.39 2.82 0.43
N LEU A 210 -13.57 1.76 0.32
CA LEU A 210 -13.80 0.70 -0.67
C LEU A 210 -15.08 -0.08 -0.38
N GLN A 211 -15.33 -0.41 0.88
CA GLN A 211 -16.53 -1.13 1.32
C GLN A 211 -17.80 -0.35 0.96
N GLU A 212 -17.85 0.94 1.31
CA GLU A 212 -18.99 1.84 1.07
C GLU A 212 -19.25 2.13 -0.41
N SER A 213 -18.26 1.93 -1.29
CA SER A 213 -18.39 2.22 -2.73
C SER A 213 -19.49 1.45 -3.45
N GLY A 214 -19.85 0.26 -2.95
CA GLY A 214 -20.72 -0.69 -3.65
C GLY A 214 -20.20 -1.20 -5.00
N ALA A 215 -18.93 -0.97 -5.35
CA ALA A 215 -18.29 -1.44 -6.59
C ALA A 215 -17.65 -2.82 -6.41
N ASP A 216 -17.56 -3.68 -7.42
CA ASP A 216 -16.76 -4.92 -7.29
C ASP A 216 -15.28 -4.58 -7.06
N LEU A 217 -14.60 -5.33 -6.19
CA LEU A 217 -13.22 -5.04 -5.77
C LEU A 217 -12.27 -6.10 -6.25
N TRP A 218 -11.11 -5.65 -6.72
CA TRP A 218 -9.98 -6.50 -7.08
C TRP A 218 -8.72 -5.90 -6.45
N LEU A 219 -8.22 -6.56 -5.42
CA LEU A 219 -7.15 -6.05 -4.56
C LEU A 219 -5.95 -6.98 -4.70
N VAL A 220 -4.77 -6.41 -4.94
CA VAL A 220 -3.49 -7.12 -4.78
C VAL A 220 -2.63 -6.27 -3.85
N HIS A 221 -2.06 -6.85 -2.82
CA HIS A 221 -1.19 -6.12 -1.90
C HIS A 221 -0.18 -7.04 -1.23
N ASP A 222 0.93 -6.45 -0.78
CA ASP A 222 1.82 -7.08 0.18
C ASP A 222 1.04 -7.35 1.49
N ARG A 223 1.01 -8.60 1.92
CA ARG A 223 0.45 -9.04 3.21
C ARG A 223 1.52 -9.02 4.29
N ALA A 224 2.69 -9.55 3.96
CA ALA A 224 3.81 -9.60 4.89
C ALA A 224 5.14 -9.66 4.12
N VAL A 225 6.21 -9.22 4.79
CA VAL A 225 7.58 -9.50 4.38
C VAL A 225 8.11 -10.61 5.27
N VAL A 226 8.54 -11.71 4.66
CA VAL A 226 9.05 -12.90 5.33
C VAL A 226 10.56 -12.97 5.17
N PHE A 227 11.26 -13.09 6.30
CA PHE A 227 12.71 -13.25 6.37
C PHE A 227 13.06 -14.71 6.64
N ASN A 228 13.62 -15.38 5.63
CA ASN A 228 14.02 -16.78 5.70
C ASN A 228 15.01 -17.16 4.59
N ASP A 229 16.10 -17.82 4.95
CA ASP A 229 17.12 -18.30 4.01
C ASP A 229 16.78 -19.66 3.37
N GLY A 230 15.88 -20.43 3.99
CA GLY A 230 15.45 -21.74 3.53
C GLY A 230 14.31 -21.70 2.49
N PRO A 231 13.82 -22.85 2.02
CA PRO A 231 12.63 -22.92 1.18
C PRO A 231 11.37 -22.65 1.99
N LEU A 232 10.51 -21.75 1.48
CA LEU A 232 9.16 -21.53 2.01
C LEU A 232 8.12 -22.27 1.18
N GLN A 233 7.11 -22.78 1.85
CA GLN A 233 5.93 -23.38 1.24
C GLN A 233 4.67 -22.67 1.71
N LEU A 234 3.73 -22.49 0.79
CA LEU A 234 2.37 -22.05 1.10
C LEU A 234 1.44 -23.25 1.05
N SER A 235 0.77 -23.53 2.16
CA SER A 235 -0.36 -24.46 2.18
C SER A 235 -1.60 -23.85 1.49
N PRO A 236 -2.70 -24.60 1.30
CA PRO A 236 -3.96 -24.03 0.81
C PRO A 236 -4.43 -22.84 1.65
N TRP A 237 -5.33 -22.02 1.09
CA TRP A 237 -5.83 -20.81 1.75
C TRP A 237 -6.32 -21.09 3.18
N LYS A 238 -5.84 -20.27 4.12
CA LYS A 238 -6.33 -20.18 5.51
C LYS A 238 -6.62 -18.73 5.84
N ASP A 239 -7.58 -18.46 6.72
CA ASP A 239 -7.91 -17.06 7.06
C ASP A 239 -6.72 -16.37 7.74
N GLY A 240 -6.10 -17.05 8.73
CA GLY A 240 -4.79 -16.66 9.27
C GLY A 240 -3.67 -16.91 8.26
N TRP A 241 -3.01 -15.83 7.80
CA TRP A 241 -1.92 -15.94 6.83
C TRP A 241 -0.68 -16.62 7.40
N THR A 242 -0.41 -16.45 8.69
CA THR A 242 0.73 -17.06 9.40
C THR A 242 0.65 -18.58 9.36
N ASP A 243 -0.56 -19.14 9.45
CA ASP A 243 -0.79 -20.58 9.42
C ASP A 243 -0.58 -21.19 8.03
N GLN A 244 -0.48 -20.34 7.00
CA GLN A 244 -0.29 -20.77 5.62
C GLN A 244 1.19 -20.90 5.25
N VAL A 245 2.07 -20.12 5.89
CA VAL A 245 3.50 -20.06 5.59
C VAL A 245 4.24 -21.10 6.44
N ALA A 246 4.92 -22.04 5.79
CA ALA A 246 5.81 -23.00 6.44
C ALA A 246 7.23 -22.88 5.89
N ALA A 247 8.22 -22.95 6.78
CA ALA A 247 9.64 -23.02 6.42
C ALA A 247 10.18 -24.40 6.80
N ALA A 248 10.91 -25.05 5.90
CA ALA A 248 11.62 -26.27 6.25
C ALA A 248 12.82 -25.92 7.15
N GLY A 249 12.70 -26.12 8.46
CA GLY A 249 13.84 -26.12 9.38
C GLY A 249 14.00 -24.92 10.32
N GLY A 250 12.95 -24.13 10.61
CA GLY A 250 13.07 -23.11 11.66
C GLY A 250 11.87 -22.17 11.79
N ALA A 251 11.97 -21.29 12.79
CA ALA A 251 11.01 -20.20 12.99
C ALA A 251 11.04 -19.23 11.81
N ILE A 252 9.86 -18.70 11.47
CA ILE A 252 9.69 -17.68 10.43
C ILE A 252 9.68 -16.32 11.13
N GLU A 253 10.57 -15.43 10.73
CA GLU A 253 10.46 -14.01 11.07
C GLU A 253 9.68 -13.31 9.96
N ALA A 254 8.67 -12.51 10.34
CA ALA A 254 7.85 -11.81 9.37
C ALA A 254 7.33 -10.48 9.91
N SER A 255 7.27 -9.49 9.02
CA SER A 255 6.70 -8.16 9.26
C SER A 255 5.35 -8.05 8.57
N ASP A 256 4.28 -7.75 9.31
CA ASP A 256 2.95 -7.53 8.74
C ASP A 256 2.86 -6.14 8.10
N ALA A 257 2.69 -6.10 6.78
CA ALA A 257 2.66 -4.84 6.02
C ALA A 257 1.38 -4.02 6.27
N LEU A 258 0.36 -4.62 6.90
CA LEU A 258 -0.95 -4.03 7.13
C LEU A 258 -1.22 -3.74 8.61
N ALA A 259 -0.19 -3.78 9.47
CA ALA A 259 -0.30 -3.47 10.89
C ALA A 259 -1.46 -4.23 11.58
N GLY A 260 -1.57 -5.53 11.29
CA GLY A 260 -2.56 -6.44 11.89
C GLY A 260 -3.99 -6.29 11.36
N VAL A 261 -4.20 -5.60 10.23
CA VAL A 261 -5.52 -5.54 9.58
C VAL A 261 -5.79 -6.82 8.81
N ASP A 262 -6.96 -7.43 9.05
CA ASP A 262 -7.52 -8.52 8.23
C ASP A 262 -8.42 -7.93 7.14
N VAL A 263 -7.94 -7.95 5.90
CA VAL A 263 -8.63 -7.34 4.74
C VAL A 263 -9.93 -8.10 4.42
N PRO A 264 -9.94 -9.44 4.31
CA PRO A 264 -11.19 -10.20 4.19
C PRO A 264 -12.24 -9.85 5.24
N ALA A 265 -11.86 -9.84 6.53
CA ALA A 265 -12.79 -9.53 7.61
C ALA A 265 -13.33 -8.10 7.52
N ALA A 266 -12.47 -7.13 7.18
CA ALA A 266 -12.87 -5.72 7.02
C ALA A 266 -13.88 -5.52 5.89
N LEU A 267 -13.79 -6.30 4.80
CA LEU A 267 -14.67 -6.13 3.63
C LEU A 267 -15.93 -7.00 3.66
N ALA A 268 -15.94 -8.10 4.43
CA ALA A 268 -17.05 -9.04 4.53
C ALA A 268 -18.36 -8.42 5.08
N GLY A 269 -18.28 -7.37 5.90
CA GLY A 269 -19.42 -6.76 6.60
C GLY A 269 -20.46 -6.02 5.72
N SER A 270 -20.40 -6.13 4.39
CA SER A 270 -21.18 -5.30 3.46
C SER A 270 -22.06 -6.06 2.46
N GLY A 271 -22.30 -7.36 2.68
CA GLY A 271 -23.05 -8.19 1.72
C GLY A 271 -22.25 -8.53 0.46
N ARG A 272 -20.95 -8.25 0.46
CA ARG A 272 -20.00 -8.70 -0.55
C ARG A 272 -19.55 -10.11 -0.24
N VAL A 273 -19.38 -10.92 -1.28
CA VAL A 273 -18.87 -12.28 -1.14
C VAL A 273 -17.47 -12.33 -1.76
N PRO A 274 -16.46 -12.88 -1.06
CA PRO A 274 -15.18 -13.15 -1.69
C PRO A 274 -15.38 -14.20 -2.78
N VAL A 275 -15.12 -13.83 -4.02
CA VAL A 275 -15.21 -14.74 -5.18
C VAL A 275 -13.85 -15.33 -5.55
N ARG A 276 -12.76 -14.69 -5.10
CA ARG A 276 -11.40 -15.19 -5.30
C ARG A 276 -10.50 -14.78 -4.15
N LYS A 277 -9.66 -15.72 -3.71
CA LYS A 277 -8.68 -15.54 -2.63
C LYS A 277 -7.42 -16.30 -2.98
N GLU A 278 -6.33 -15.58 -3.21
CA GLU A 278 -5.04 -16.17 -3.56
C GLU A 278 -3.91 -15.53 -2.76
N ARG A 279 -2.89 -16.34 -2.47
CA ARG A 279 -1.63 -15.87 -1.92
C ARG A 279 -0.47 -16.51 -2.66
N TRP A 280 0.59 -15.75 -2.89
CA TRP A 280 1.83 -16.29 -3.43
C TRP A 280 3.04 -15.61 -2.80
N LEU A 281 4.17 -16.31 -2.82
CA LEU A 281 5.45 -15.77 -2.40
C LEU A 281 6.15 -15.12 -3.58
N TRP A 282 6.72 -13.95 -3.36
CA TRP A 282 7.54 -13.24 -4.31
C TRP A 282 8.95 -13.04 -3.74
N PRO A 283 9.99 -13.65 -4.33
CA PRO A 283 11.36 -13.43 -3.88
C PRO A 283 11.83 -12.02 -4.22
N VAL A 284 12.29 -11.28 -3.20
CA VAL A 284 12.69 -9.87 -3.32
C VAL A 284 14.20 -9.68 -3.20
N ALA A 285 14.82 -10.38 -2.24
CA ALA A 285 16.26 -10.40 -2.04
C ALA A 285 16.69 -11.73 -1.41
N ALA A 286 18.00 -11.96 -1.27
CA ALA A 286 18.50 -13.08 -0.48
C ALA A 286 17.90 -13.03 0.93
N GLY A 287 17.29 -14.12 1.37
CA GLY A 287 16.63 -14.20 2.66
C GLY A 287 15.30 -13.43 2.78
N GLN A 288 14.83 -12.72 1.76
CA GLN A 288 13.61 -11.89 1.84
C GLN A 288 12.58 -12.24 0.77
N ARG A 289 11.36 -12.55 1.21
CA ARG A 289 10.21 -12.85 0.34
C ARG A 289 9.00 -12.05 0.77
N HIS A 290 8.28 -11.50 -0.19
CA HIS A 290 6.98 -10.88 0.07
C HIS A 290 5.89 -11.93 -0.05
N LEU A 291 5.01 -12.00 0.93
CA LEU A 291 3.73 -12.69 0.81
C LEU A 291 2.74 -11.73 0.18
N ILE A 292 2.31 -12.04 -1.03
CA ILE A 292 1.30 -11.26 -1.76
C ILE A 292 -0.06 -11.88 -1.49
N GLU A 293 -1.06 -11.05 -1.27
CA GLU A 293 -2.47 -11.43 -1.15
C GLU A 293 -3.27 -10.77 -2.27
N ALA A 294 -4.08 -11.58 -2.96
CA ALA A 294 -4.96 -11.16 -4.03
C ALA A 294 -6.40 -11.58 -3.73
N LEU A 295 -7.30 -10.60 -3.69
CA LEU A 295 -8.67 -10.76 -3.23
C LEU A 295 -9.63 -10.12 -4.21
N ALA A 296 -10.67 -10.88 -4.60
CA ALA A 296 -11.76 -10.35 -5.40
C ALA A 296 -13.07 -10.47 -4.61
N PHE A 297 -13.83 -9.38 -4.57
CA PHE A 297 -15.13 -9.30 -3.91
C PHE A 297 -16.17 -8.79 -4.90
N CYS A 298 -17.23 -9.55 -5.10
CA CYS A 298 -18.37 -9.13 -5.89
C CYS A 298 -19.59 -8.89 -5.00
N ARG A 299 -20.52 -8.07 -5.48
CA ARG A 299 -21.85 -8.01 -4.85
C ARG A 299 -22.56 -9.35 -4.99
N LYS A 300 -23.23 -9.76 -3.92
CA LYS A 300 -24.25 -10.80 -4.01
C LYS A 300 -25.44 -10.21 -4.76
N GLU A 301 -25.82 -10.82 -5.88
CA GLU A 301 -27.08 -10.52 -6.58
C GLU A 301 -28.30 -10.78 -5.68
#